data_AF-A0A1X7TPX0-F1
#
_entry.id   AF-A0A1X7TPX0-F1
#
_cell.length_a   1.000
_cell.length_b   1.000
_cell.length_c   1.000
_cell.angle_alpha   90.00
_cell.angle_beta   90.00
_cell.angle_gamma   90.00
#
_symmetry.space_group_name_H-M   'P 1'
#
loop_
_entity.id
_entity.type
_entity.pdbx_description
1 polymer ?
#
loop_
_entity_poly.entity_id
_entity_poly.type
_entity_poly.pdbx_seq_one_letter_code
_entity_poly.pdbx_strand_id
1 'polypeptide(L)'
;MSTHLNKSSTNYIYCYTCIIKRALFSITGKLSDLLQSEQLNYAAAATCIEATKITLVNLRTESEWQLIWDTAVQLAESNDVTVSTISTSRQRRVPFLLSHSVIEETTGGRADINQYRTSVYYATIDSLLGELNSRFSETNISLLQSLHCLVPSSPSFLHVPSLLPFLNHYDINVVYHS
;
A
#
# COMPACT_ATOMS: atom_id res chain seq x y z
N MET A 1 9.24 36.27 -15.84
CA MET A 1 7.91 36.21 -15.19
C MET A 1 7.26 34.85 -15.47
N SER A 2 7.80 33.77 -14.90
CA SER A 2 7.34 32.38 -15.19
C SER A 2 7.48 31.41 -14.00
N THR A 3 7.77 31.90 -12.79
CA THR A 3 8.01 31.06 -11.61
C THR A 3 6.76 30.80 -10.77
N HIS A 4 5.65 31.50 -11.01
CA HIS A 4 4.41 31.33 -10.25
C HIS A 4 3.59 30.11 -10.67
N LEU A 5 3.61 29.72 -11.95
CA LEU A 5 2.82 28.57 -12.43
C LEU A 5 3.39 27.21 -11.95
N ASN A 6 4.69 27.13 -11.69
CA ASN A 6 5.34 25.86 -11.30
C ASN A 6 5.13 25.52 -9.81
N LYS A 7 4.81 26.51 -8.97
CA LYS A 7 4.50 26.27 -7.55
C LYS A 7 3.12 25.62 -7.36
N SER A 8 2.11 26.00 -8.15
CA SER A 8 0.75 25.45 -7.99
C SER A 8 0.62 23.98 -8.36
N SER A 9 1.20 23.53 -9.48
CA SER A 9 1.06 22.14 -9.92
C SER A 9 1.78 21.15 -8.99
N THR A 10 2.88 21.59 -8.35
CA THR A 10 3.62 20.76 -7.39
C THR A 10 2.86 20.60 -6.07
N ASN A 11 2.09 21.62 -5.66
CA ASN A 11 1.30 21.59 -4.44
C ASN A 11 0.15 20.57 -4.51
N TYR A 12 -0.52 20.45 -5.65
CA TYR A 12 -1.63 19.51 -5.81
C TYR A 12 -1.19 18.04 -5.77
N ILE A 13 -0.14 17.68 -6.52
CA ILE A 13 0.44 16.33 -6.51
C ILE A 13 0.91 15.96 -5.10
N TYR A 14 1.45 16.94 -4.36
CA TYR A 14 1.83 16.77 -2.97
C TYR A 14 0.61 16.49 -2.07
N CYS A 15 -0.45 17.29 -2.14
CA CYS A 15 -1.69 17.07 -1.38
C CYS A 15 -2.26 15.66 -1.63
N TYR A 16 -2.37 15.26 -2.90
CA TYR A 16 -2.85 13.92 -3.27
C TYR A 16 -1.95 12.81 -2.72
N THR A 17 -0.63 12.93 -2.88
CA THR A 17 0.35 11.97 -2.33
C THR A 17 0.23 11.85 -0.82
N CYS A 18 0.04 12.97 -0.11
CA CYS A 18 -0.15 12.99 1.33
C CYS A 18 -1.43 12.26 1.75
N ILE A 19 -2.53 12.43 1.01
CA ILE A 19 -3.80 11.76 1.33
C ILE A 19 -3.69 10.26 1.10
N ILE A 20 -3.11 9.82 -0.03
CA ILE A 20 -2.87 8.39 -0.28
C ILE A 20 -2.00 7.81 0.83
N LYS A 21 -0.86 8.44 1.12
CA LYS A 21 0.06 7.95 2.16
C LYS A 21 -0.63 7.90 3.52
N ARG A 22 -1.43 8.91 3.86
CA ARG A 22 -2.20 8.92 5.11
C ARG A 22 -3.19 7.76 5.18
N ALA A 23 -3.92 7.48 4.10
CA ALA A 23 -4.84 6.36 4.04
C ALA A 23 -4.11 5.01 4.20
N LEU A 24 -3.03 4.80 3.44
CA LEU A 24 -2.23 3.59 3.51
C LEU A 24 -1.58 3.40 4.89
N PHE A 25 -0.90 4.42 5.40
CA PHE A 25 -0.25 4.35 6.72
C PHE A 25 -1.24 4.23 7.87
N SER A 26 -2.47 4.75 7.74
CA SER A 26 -3.51 4.54 8.75
C SER A 26 -3.90 3.06 8.86
N ILE A 27 -4.00 2.36 7.72
CA ILE A 27 -4.32 0.93 7.69
C ILE A 27 -3.13 0.12 8.21
N THR A 28 -1.93 0.34 7.67
CA THR A 28 -0.74 -0.43 8.09
C THR A 28 -0.26 -0.06 9.49
N GLY A 29 -0.52 1.15 9.96
CA GLY A 29 -0.19 1.61 11.29
C GLY A 29 -0.92 0.81 12.36
N LYS A 30 -2.23 0.58 12.18
CA LYS A 30 -3.01 -0.29 13.09
C LYS A 30 -2.44 -1.70 13.18
N LEU A 31 -2.05 -2.27 12.03
CA LEU A 31 -1.39 -3.57 12.00
C LEU A 31 -0.03 -3.53 12.72
N SER A 32 0.75 -2.48 12.49
CA SER A 32 2.05 -2.28 13.14
C SER A 32 1.92 -2.20 14.65
N ASP A 33 0.98 -1.41 15.15
CA ASP A 33 0.73 -1.24 16.59
C ASP A 33 0.32 -2.57 17.24
N LEU A 34 -0.53 -3.34 16.55
CA LEU A 34 -0.95 -4.65 17.02
C LEU A 34 0.21 -5.66 17.04
N LEU A 35 1.05 -5.67 16.00
CA LEU A 35 2.19 -6.60 15.93
C LEU A 35 3.31 -6.24 16.91
N GLN A 36 3.38 -4.99 17.35
CA GLN A 36 4.39 -4.49 18.30
C GLN A 36 3.87 -4.37 19.73
N SER A 37 2.67 -4.88 20.02
CA SER A 37 2.12 -4.86 21.38
C SER A 37 2.92 -5.75 22.32
N GLU A 38 3.09 -5.32 23.58
CA GLU A 38 3.79 -6.08 24.61
C GLU A 38 3.16 -7.47 24.85
N GLN A 39 1.83 -7.53 24.79
CA GLN A 39 1.07 -8.77 24.82
C GLN A 39 0.47 -8.99 23.43
N LEU A 40 1.12 -9.84 22.63
CA LEU A 40 0.65 -10.17 21.29
C LEU A 40 -0.39 -11.29 21.35
N ASN A 41 -1.62 -11.00 20.91
CA ASN A 41 -2.60 -12.04 20.64
C ASN A 41 -2.40 -12.58 19.22
N TYR A 42 -1.78 -13.76 19.10
CA TYR A 42 -1.48 -14.40 17.81
C TYR A 42 -2.72 -14.60 16.92
N ALA A 43 -3.86 -15.02 17.49
CA ALA A 43 -5.08 -15.21 16.72
C ALA A 43 -5.60 -13.88 16.16
N ALA A 44 -5.62 -12.82 17.00
CA ALA A 44 -6.02 -11.49 16.56
C ALA A 44 -5.04 -10.90 15.52
N ALA A 45 -3.74 -11.18 15.66
CA ALA A 45 -2.71 -10.75 14.73
C ALA A 45 -2.88 -11.39 13.35
N ALA A 46 -3.12 -12.71 13.28
CA ALA A 46 -3.40 -13.40 12.03
C ALA A 46 -4.62 -12.79 11.31
N THR A 47 -5.73 -12.61 12.02
CA THR A 47 -6.95 -11.99 11.48
C THR A 47 -6.70 -10.55 11.02
N CYS A 48 -5.92 -9.78 11.79
CA CYS A 48 -5.59 -8.39 11.44
C CYS A 48 -4.73 -8.32 10.17
N ILE A 49 -3.77 -9.22 9.99
CA ILE A 49 -2.95 -9.32 8.78
C ILE A 49 -3.85 -9.58 7.56
N GLU A 50 -4.72 -10.58 7.63
CA GLU A 50 -5.65 -10.92 6.53
C GLU A 50 -6.60 -9.77 6.22
N ALA A 51 -7.19 -9.15 7.24
CA ALA A 51 -8.06 -7.98 7.07
C ALA A 51 -7.31 -6.81 6.42
N THR A 52 -6.04 -6.58 6.80
CA THR A 52 -5.19 -5.55 6.19
C THR A 52 -4.95 -5.84 4.70
N LYS A 53 -4.67 -7.09 4.33
CA LYS A 53 -4.52 -7.49 2.92
C LYS A 53 -5.81 -7.24 2.13
N ILE A 54 -6.96 -7.65 2.67
CA ILE A 54 -8.27 -7.46 2.02
C ILE A 54 -8.57 -5.97 1.81
N THR A 55 -8.35 -5.14 2.84
CA THR A 55 -8.60 -3.70 2.75
C THR A 55 -7.71 -3.01 1.72
N LEU A 56 -6.45 -3.43 1.58
CA LEU A 56 -5.55 -2.93 0.54
C LEU A 56 -5.97 -3.36 -0.87
N VAL A 57 -6.45 -4.60 -1.03
CA VAL A 57 -7.03 -5.06 -2.31
C VAL A 57 -8.27 -4.23 -2.67
N ASN A 58 -9.12 -3.93 -1.69
CA ASN A 58 -10.31 -3.09 -1.91
C ASN A 58 -9.94 -1.66 -2.29
N LEU A 59 -8.90 -1.07 -1.67
CA LEU A 59 -8.38 0.25 -2.03
C LEU A 59 -7.89 0.30 -3.48
N ARG A 60 -7.44 -0.82 -4.05
CA ARG A 60 -7.00 -0.90 -5.45
C ARG A 60 -8.15 -0.72 -6.47
N THR A 61 -9.41 -0.67 -6.03
CA THR A 61 -10.55 -0.47 -6.94
C THR A 61 -10.60 0.94 -7.51
N GLU A 62 -11.21 1.07 -8.70
CA GLU A 62 -11.37 2.37 -9.36
C GLU A 62 -12.22 3.35 -8.54
N SER A 63 -13.27 2.84 -7.87
CA SER A 63 -14.16 3.64 -7.04
C SER A 63 -13.45 4.28 -5.85
N GLU A 64 -12.60 3.52 -5.15
CA GLU A 64 -11.81 4.04 -4.02
C GLU A 64 -10.76 5.05 -4.48
N TRP A 65 -10.16 4.80 -5.65
CA TRP A 65 -9.25 5.77 -6.26
C TRP A 65 -9.95 7.10 -6.55
N GLN A 66 -11.15 7.08 -7.14
CA GLN A 66 -11.93 8.29 -7.42
C GLN A 66 -12.28 9.04 -6.13
N LEU A 67 -12.70 8.33 -5.08
CA LEU A 67 -13.00 8.93 -3.78
C LEU A 67 -11.77 9.65 -3.17
N ILE A 68 -10.61 9.01 -3.21
CA ILE A 68 -9.35 9.58 -2.71
C ILE A 68 -8.90 10.77 -3.57
N TRP A 69 -9.15 10.70 -4.88
CA TRP A 69 -8.87 11.80 -5.80
C TRP A 69 -9.76 13.01 -5.50
N ASP A 70 -11.07 12.82 -5.39
CA ASP A 70 -12.04 13.88 -5.14
C ASP A 70 -11.82 14.55 -3.79
N THR A 71 -11.53 13.77 -2.75
CA THR A 71 -11.16 14.33 -1.43
C THR A 71 -9.88 15.16 -1.49
N ALA A 72 -8.91 14.78 -2.33
CA ALA A 72 -7.71 15.57 -2.53
C ALA A 72 -7.96 16.87 -3.31
N VAL A 73 -8.86 16.84 -4.30
CA VAL A 73 -9.31 18.04 -5.00
C VAL A 73 -9.98 19.01 -4.03
N GLN A 74 -10.94 18.54 -3.24
CA GLN A 74 -11.64 19.36 -2.23
C GLN A 74 -10.67 19.94 -1.18
N LEU A 75 -9.69 19.14 -0.74
CA LEU A 75 -8.69 19.62 0.22
C LEU A 75 -7.75 20.65 -0.41
N ALA A 76 -7.40 20.52 -1.69
CA ALA A 76 -6.62 21.52 -2.40
C ALA A 76 -7.40 22.83 -2.57
N GLU A 77 -8.68 22.75 -2.97
CA GLU A 77 -9.56 23.90 -3.14
C GLU A 77 -9.78 24.65 -1.82
N SER A 78 -10.04 23.94 -0.71
CA SER A 78 -10.21 24.56 0.62
C SER A 78 -8.94 25.23 1.17
N ASN A 79 -7.77 24.94 0.60
CA ASN A 79 -6.49 25.54 1.00
C ASN A 79 -5.97 26.58 -0.02
N ASP A 80 -6.85 27.10 -0.91
CA ASP A 80 -6.52 28.04 -1.99
C ASP A 80 -5.39 27.56 -2.91
N VAL A 81 -5.18 26.25 -3.01
CA VAL A 81 -4.23 25.66 -3.96
C VAL A 81 -4.92 25.63 -5.31
N THR A 82 -4.53 26.55 -6.20
CA THR A 82 -5.06 26.61 -7.56
C THR A 82 -4.91 25.26 -8.26
N VAL A 83 -6.04 24.64 -8.60
CA VAL A 83 -6.14 23.40 -9.39
C VAL A 83 -5.73 23.71 -10.82
N SER A 84 -4.43 23.89 -11.03
CA SER A 84 -3.88 23.88 -12.38
C SER A 84 -3.81 22.42 -12.78
N THR A 85 -4.74 22.01 -13.66
CA THR A 85 -4.69 20.75 -14.42
C THR A 85 -3.24 20.35 -14.63
N ILE A 86 -2.85 19.20 -14.05
CA ILE A 86 -1.48 18.65 -13.97
C ILE A 86 -0.64 19.19 -15.13
N SER A 87 0.04 20.31 -14.85
CA SER A 87 0.63 21.10 -15.92
C SER A 87 1.83 20.34 -16.44
N THR A 88 1.74 20.01 -17.72
CA THR A 88 2.72 19.39 -18.62
C THR A 88 4.11 19.19 -18.00
N SER A 89 4.52 17.92 -17.94
CA SER A 89 5.91 17.51 -17.81
C SER A 89 6.80 18.48 -18.59
N ARG A 90 7.84 18.99 -17.92
CA ARG A 90 8.79 20.00 -18.42
C ARG A 90 9.06 19.73 -19.90
N GLN A 91 8.54 20.59 -20.78
CA GLN A 91 8.83 20.48 -22.21
C GLN A 91 10.35 20.46 -22.37
N ARG A 92 10.87 19.30 -22.79
CA ARG A 92 12.30 19.11 -22.98
C ARG A 92 12.66 20.05 -24.12
N ARG A 93 13.39 21.13 -23.80
CA ARG A 93 13.84 22.05 -24.84
C ARG A 93 14.77 21.24 -25.74
N VAL A 94 14.36 21.12 -27.01
CA VAL A 94 15.19 20.49 -28.04
C VAL A 94 16.54 21.23 -28.04
N PRO A 95 17.68 20.51 -27.94
CA PRO A 95 18.99 21.13 -28.05
C PRO A 95 19.07 21.97 -29.33
N PHE A 96 19.68 23.16 -29.28
CA PHE A 96 19.78 24.08 -30.43
C PHE A 96 20.31 23.40 -31.71
N LEU A 97 21.20 22.42 -31.55
CA LEU A 97 21.76 21.58 -32.62
C LEU A 97 20.72 20.72 -33.38
N LEU A 98 19.56 20.46 -32.81
CA LEU A 98 18.48 19.66 -33.39
C LEU A 98 17.27 20.52 -33.83
N SER A 99 17.44 21.85 -33.89
CA SER A 99 16.37 22.79 -34.28
C SER A 99 15.90 22.65 -35.73
N HIS A 100 16.70 22.02 -36.60
CA HIS A 100 16.39 21.78 -38.01
C HIS A 100 16.01 20.33 -38.34
N SER A 101 15.98 19.43 -37.35
CA SER A 101 15.46 18.08 -37.56
C SER A 101 13.96 18.06 -37.33
N VAL A 102 13.19 17.60 -38.32
CA VAL A 102 11.77 17.28 -38.14
C VAL A 102 11.70 16.02 -37.28
N ILE A 103 11.42 16.19 -36.00
CA ILE A 103 11.17 15.08 -35.08
C ILE A 103 9.66 14.78 -35.19
N GLU A 104 9.29 13.74 -35.94
CA GLU A 104 7.92 13.22 -35.98
C GLU A 104 7.59 12.36 -34.75
N GLU A 105 7.97 12.81 -33.56
CA GLU A 105 7.74 12.04 -32.34
C GLU A 105 6.55 12.61 -31.56
N THR A 106 5.47 11.83 -31.49
CA THR A 106 4.24 12.13 -30.75
C THR A 106 4.37 11.88 -29.24
N THR A 107 5.55 11.98 -28.64
CA THR A 107 5.76 11.69 -27.21
C THR A 107 5.73 12.95 -26.35
N GLY A 108 4.73 13.80 -26.59
CA GLY A 108 4.32 14.85 -25.66
C GLY A 108 3.45 14.26 -24.55
N GLY A 109 4.02 13.41 -23.70
CA GLY A 109 3.30 12.79 -22.58
C GLY A 109 2.84 13.84 -21.57
N ARG A 110 1.59 14.30 -21.71
CA ARG A 110 0.85 14.91 -20.60
C ARG A 110 0.90 13.90 -19.46
N ALA A 111 1.30 14.32 -18.26
CA ALA A 111 1.16 13.46 -17.08
C ALA A 111 -0.35 13.32 -16.84
N ASP A 112 -0.91 12.29 -17.47
CA ASP A 112 -2.33 11.99 -17.42
C ASP A 112 -2.67 11.50 -16.02
N ILE A 113 -3.83 11.87 -15.51
CA ILE A 113 -4.36 11.37 -14.23
C ILE A 113 -4.31 9.84 -14.22
N ASN A 114 -4.58 9.23 -15.39
CA ASN A 114 -4.47 7.78 -15.60
C ASN A 114 -3.03 7.25 -15.44
N GLN A 115 -2.02 8.00 -15.92
CA GLN A 115 -0.63 7.63 -15.73
C GLN A 115 -0.25 7.68 -14.25
N TYR A 116 -0.71 8.68 -13.51
CA TYR A 116 -0.45 8.79 -12.07
C TYR A 116 -1.16 7.68 -11.28
N ARG A 117 -2.43 7.37 -11.61
CA ARG A 117 -3.18 6.25 -11.03
C ARG A 117 -2.42 4.94 -11.16
N THR A 118 -1.92 4.63 -12.36
CA THR A 118 -1.20 3.36 -12.58
C THR A 118 0.21 3.38 -11.97
N SER A 119 0.99 4.44 -12.22
CA SER A 119 2.42 4.47 -11.84
C SER A 119 2.69 4.80 -10.38
N VAL A 120 1.75 5.46 -9.69
CA VAL A 120 1.92 5.84 -8.29
C VAL A 120 0.91 5.13 -7.41
N TYR A 121 -0.39 5.30 -7.65
CA TYR A 121 -1.41 4.77 -6.73
C TYR A 121 -1.41 3.24 -6.70
N TYR A 122 -1.64 2.59 -7.83
CA TYR A 122 -1.64 1.13 -7.91
C TYR A 122 -0.26 0.55 -7.61
N ALA A 123 0.82 1.12 -8.16
CA ALA A 123 2.17 0.65 -7.89
C ALA A 123 2.52 0.66 -6.38
N THR A 124 2.08 1.68 -5.64
CA THR A 124 2.32 1.76 -4.19
C THR A 124 1.52 0.69 -3.43
N ILE A 125 0.25 0.50 -3.77
CA ILE A 125 -0.61 -0.54 -3.16
C ILE A 125 -0.04 -1.94 -3.47
N ASP A 126 0.30 -2.19 -4.73
CA ASP A 126 0.82 -3.47 -5.21
C ASP A 126 2.16 -3.80 -4.54
N SER A 127 3.04 -2.80 -4.38
CA SER A 127 4.31 -2.97 -3.64
C SER A 127 4.06 -3.36 -2.19
N LEU A 128 3.14 -2.66 -1.51
CA LEU A 128 2.84 -2.90 -0.11
C LEU A 128 2.14 -4.26 0.13
N LEU A 129 1.25 -4.65 -0.79
CA LEU A 129 0.67 -5.99 -0.81
C LEU A 129 1.73 -7.07 -1.07
N GLY A 130 2.67 -6.82 -1.98
CA GLY A 130 3.80 -7.71 -2.26
C GLY A 130 4.64 -7.97 -1.02
N GLU A 131 5.02 -6.92 -0.30
CA GLU A 131 5.77 -7.02 0.96
C GLU A 131 4.97 -7.76 2.05
N LEU A 132 3.68 -7.45 2.22
CA LEU A 132 2.83 -8.15 3.20
C LEU A 132 2.65 -9.63 2.85
N ASN A 133 2.53 -9.98 1.59
CA ASN A 133 2.40 -11.38 1.15
C ASN A 133 3.71 -12.15 1.28
N SER A 134 4.84 -11.50 1.01
CA SER A 134 6.17 -12.07 1.22
C SER A 134 6.43 -12.35 2.71
N ARG A 135 6.14 -11.36 3.58
CA ARG A 135 6.40 -11.45 5.02
C ARG A 135 5.43 -12.37 5.74
N PHE A 136 4.15 -12.29 5.38
CA PHE A 136 3.07 -13.08 5.96
C PHE A 136 2.49 -14.02 4.91
N SER A 137 3.31 -14.95 4.43
CA SER A 137 2.85 -16.06 3.59
C SER A 137 1.83 -16.92 4.34
N GLU A 138 1.07 -17.74 3.62
CA GLU A 138 0.14 -18.71 4.23
C GLU A 138 0.84 -19.63 5.24
N THR A 139 2.09 -20.01 4.96
CA THR A 139 2.93 -20.76 5.90
C THR A 139 3.21 -19.96 7.17
N ASN A 140 3.63 -18.70 7.06
CA ASN A 140 3.95 -17.88 8.23
C ASN A 140 2.71 -17.55 9.06
N ILE A 141 1.55 -17.35 8.41
CA ILE A 141 0.27 -17.12 9.09
C ILE A 141 -0.18 -18.39 9.83
N SER A 142 -0.11 -19.56 9.19
CA SER A 142 -0.49 -20.82 9.83
C SER A 142 0.44 -21.17 11.00
N LEU A 143 1.75 -20.91 10.88
CA LEU A 143 2.70 -21.02 12.00
C LEU A 143 2.32 -20.07 13.15
N LEU A 144 2.02 -18.81 12.83
CA LEU A 144 1.62 -17.81 13.82
C LEU A 144 0.32 -18.22 14.54
N GLN A 145 -0.66 -18.80 13.81
CA GLN A 145 -1.87 -19.36 14.40
C GLN A 145 -1.58 -20.57 15.28
N SER A 146 -0.68 -21.49 14.87
CA SER A 146 -0.28 -22.63 15.69
C SER A 146 0.40 -22.20 17.00
N LEU A 147 1.17 -21.10 17.01
CA LEU A 147 1.75 -20.55 18.24
C LEU A 147 0.69 -20.15 19.28
N HIS A 148 -0.52 -19.80 18.85
CA HIS A 148 -1.63 -19.53 19.78
C HIS A 148 -1.93 -20.73 20.67
N CYS A 149 -1.78 -21.96 20.16
CA CYS A 149 -2.03 -23.20 20.91
C CYS A 149 -0.95 -23.48 21.98
N LEU A 150 0.16 -22.76 21.97
CA LEU A 150 1.21 -22.84 22.99
C LEU A 150 1.00 -21.85 24.13
N VAL A 151 -0.01 -20.98 24.05
CA VAL A 151 -0.35 -20.02 25.10
C VAL A 151 -1.21 -20.73 26.15
N PRO A 152 -0.79 -20.81 27.43
CA PRO A 152 -1.53 -21.53 28.48
C PRO A 152 -2.94 -20.99 28.71
N SER A 153 -3.13 -19.68 28.54
CA SER A 153 -4.42 -19.01 28.68
C SER A 153 -5.34 -19.15 27.46
N SER A 154 -4.88 -19.78 26.38
CA SER A 154 -5.69 -19.95 25.16
C SER A 154 -6.73 -21.06 25.34
N PRO A 155 -7.92 -20.94 24.73
CA PRO A 155 -8.94 -22.00 24.77
C PRO A 155 -8.49 -23.27 24.02
N SER A 156 -7.49 -23.15 23.15
CA SER A 156 -6.97 -24.22 22.29
C SER A 156 -5.61 -24.74 22.77
N PHE A 157 -5.27 -24.54 24.06
CA PHE A 157 -3.96 -24.92 24.60
C PHE A 157 -3.68 -26.42 24.39
N LEU A 158 -2.53 -26.72 23.78
CA LEU A 158 -2.09 -28.08 23.40
C LEU A 158 -3.08 -28.85 22.52
N HIS A 159 -3.92 -28.16 21.75
CA HIS A 159 -4.75 -28.81 20.74
C HIS A 159 -3.89 -29.27 19.55
N VAL A 160 -3.50 -30.55 19.58
CA VAL A 160 -2.56 -31.16 18.62
C VAL A 160 -2.90 -30.92 17.15
N PRO A 161 -4.17 -31.04 16.68
CA PRO A 161 -4.50 -30.77 15.28
C PRO A 161 -4.15 -29.35 14.81
N SER A 162 -4.37 -28.34 15.65
CA SER A 162 -4.02 -26.94 15.34
C SER A 162 -2.52 -26.64 15.48
N LEU A 163 -1.77 -27.52 16.16
CA LEU A 163 -0.32 -27.43 16.30
C LEU A 163 0.43 -28.13 15.14
N LEU A 164 -0.24 -28.99 14.36
CA LEU A 164 0.35 -29.73 13.24
C LEU A 164 1.16 -28.86 12.27
N PRO A 165 0.69 -27.68 11.81
CA PRO A 165 1.47 -26.84 10.92
C PRO A 165 2.84 -26.47 11.49
N PHE A 166 2.90 -26.18 12.79
CA PHE A 166 4.15 -25.90 13.50
C PHE A 166 5.02 -27.16 13.66
N LEU A 167 4.43 -28.28 14.06
CA LEU A 167 5.17 -29.53 14.26
C LEU A 167 5.80 -30.03 12.97
N ASN A 168 5.02 -30.03 11.88
CA ASN A 168 5.46 -30.46 10.55
C ASN A 168 6.54 -29.53 9.99
N HIS A 169 6.47 -28.22 10.28
CA HIS A 169 7.48 -27.27 9.80
C HIS A 169 8.86 -27.48 10.44
N TYR A 170 8.90 -28.02 11.66
CA TYR A 170 10.13 -28.29 12.42
C TYR A 170 10.45 -29.79 12.56
N ASP A 171 9.78 -30.66 11.78
CA ASP A 171 9.94 -32.12 11.82
C ASP A 171 9.81 -32.73 13.24
N ILE A 172 8.91 -32.18 14.06
CA ILE A 172 8.68 -32.63 15.43
C ILE A 172 7.65 -33.78 15.42
N ASN A 173 8.13 -35.00 15.70
CA ASN A 173 7.26 -36.16 15.85
C ASN A 173 6.57 -36.17 17.23
N VAL A 174 5.25 -36.00 17.24
CA VAL A 174 4.44 -36.23 18.45
C VAL A 174 4.04 -37.71 18.44
N VAL A 175 4.80 -38.52 19.18
CA VAL A 175 4.47 -39.94 19.38
C VAL A 175 3.20 -40.01 20.22
N TYR A 176 2.09 -40.42 19.61
CA TYR A 176 0.87 -40.77 20.32
C TYR A 176 1.15 -42.02 21.18
N HIS A 177 1.35 -41.84 22.48
CA HIS A 177 1.13 -42.92 23.42
C HIS A 177 -0.39 -43.01 23.65
N SER A 178 -1.03 -43.88 22.88
CA SER A 178 -2.39 -44.38 23.12
C SER A 178 -2.47 -45.19 24.40
#